data_AF-R0MH97-F1
#
_entry.id   AF-R0MH97-F1
#
_cell.length_a   1.000
_cell.length_b   1.000
_cell.length_c   1.000
_cell.angle_alpha   90.00
_cell.angle_beta   90.00
_cell.angle_gamma   90.00
#
_symmetry.space_group_name_H-M   'P 1'
#
loop_
_entity.id
_entity.type
_entity.pdbx_description
1 polymer ?
#
loop_
_entity_poly.entity_id
_entity_poly.type
_entity_poly.pdbx_seq_one_letter_code
_entity_poly.pdbx_strand_id
1 'polypeptide(L)'
;LPLGWETRVINKKVVYINHNLRTTYWRSPAYKMNVLREKMDTFEGLISNINFLSIRSFIPLKINVTRGHIVDSTGIFLLMNVDKLRSKKVHVIFEGEMGQDYGALLREYMYEASSEIYN
;
A
#
# COMPACT_ATOMS: atom_id res chain seq x y z
N LEU A 1 -4.72 7.31 31.24
CA LEU A 1 -5.12 6.37 30.16
C LEU A 1 -6.11 7.08 29.25
N PRO A 2 -6.34 6.64 28.00
CA PRO A 2 -7.39 7.22 27.16
C PRO A 2 -8.77 7.11 27.82
N LEU A 3 -9.74 7.92 27.39
CA LEU A 3 -11.10 7.89 27.92
C LEU A 3 -11.70 6.47 27.83
N GLY A 4 -12.33 6.00 28.92
CA GLY A 4 -12.90 4.65 29.00
C GLY A 4 -11.89 3.54 29.36
N TRP A 5 -10.65 3.89 29.72
CA TRP A 5 -9.66 2.92 30.20
C TRP A 5 -9.38 3.04 31.70
N GLU A 6 -9.26 1.90 32.37
CA GLU A 6 -8.93 1.78 33.79
C GLU A 6 -7.74 0.83 33.98
N THR A 7 -6.92 1.05 35.00
CA THR A 7 -5.90 0.09 35.46
C THR A 7 -6.32 -0.55 36.76
N ARG A 8 -6.20 -1.87 36.83
CA ARG A 8 -6.42 -2.65 38.06
C ARG A 8 -5.25 -3.57 38.33
N VAL A 9 -4.90 -3.74 39.60
CA VAL A 9 -3.88 -4.71 40.02
C VAL A 9 -4.57 -6.00 40.42
N ILE A 10 -4.26 -7.10 39.74
CA ILE A 10 -4.76 -8.44 40.04
C ILE A 10 -3.55 -9.34 40.24
N ASN A 11 -3.45 -10.02 41.39
CA ASN A 11 -2.35 -10.94 41.71
C ASN A 11 -0.96 -10.35 41.45
N LYS A 12 -0.72 -9.10 41.91
CA LYS A 12 0.51 -8.31 41.71
C LYS A 12 0.85 -7.98 40.25
N LYS A 13 -0.06 -8.19 39.30
CA LYS A 13 0.08 -7.79 37.88
C LYS A 13 -0.89 -6.67 37.55
N VAL A 14 -0.44 -5.72 36.74
CA VAL A 14 -1.29 -4.62 36.23
C VAL A 14 -2.09 -5.13 35.04
N VAL A 15 -3.41 -4.89 35.07
CA VAL A 15 -4.36 -5.19 34.01
C VAL A 15 -4.99 -3.88 33.55
N TYR A 16 -5.12 -3.71 32.23
CA TYR A 16 -5.75 -2.56 31.60
C TYR A 16 -7.14 -2.96 31.12
N ILE A 17 -8.17 -2.32 31.65
CA ILE A 17 -9.58 -2.59 31.36
C ILE A 17 -10.06 -1.50 30.41
N ASN A 18 -10.59 -1.89 29.26
CA ASN A 18 -11.26 -1.00 28.31
C ASN A 18 -12.77 -1.16 28.48
N HIS A 19 -13.42 -0.14 29.05
CA HIS A 19 -14.86 -0.10 29.30
C HIS A 19 -15.68 0.11 28.03
N ASN A 20 -15.12 0.74 26.99
CA ASN A 20 -15.80 0.95 25.71
C ASN A 20 -15.96 -0.37 24.95
N LEU A 21 -14.93 -1.21 24.95
CA LEU A 21 -14.93 -2.51 24.28
C LEU A 21 -15.28 -3.67 25.22
N ARG A 22 -15.41 -3.41 26.53
CA ARG A 22 -15.61 -4.43 27.58
C ARG A 22 -14.57 -5.55 27.54
N THR A 23 -13.31 -5.18 27.32
CA THR A 23 -12.17 -6.11 27.18
C THR A 23 -11.04 -5.78 28.14
N THR A 24 -10.30 -6.79 28.59
CA THR A 24 -9.11 -6.63 29.43
C THR A 24 -7.83 -6.98 28.70
N TYR A 25 -6.76 -6.23 28.94
CA TYR A 25 -5.46 -6.41 28.32
C TYR A 25 -4.34 -6.44 29.38
N TRP A 26 -3.30 -7.22 29.11
CA TRP A 26 -2.08 -7.27 29.94
C TRP A 26 -1.07 -6.16 29.60
N ARG A 27 -1.26 -5.45 28.48
CA ARG A 27 -0.40 -4.37 28.01
C ARG A 27 -1.18 -3.07 27.93
N SER A 28 -0.49 -1.96 28.19
CA SER A 28 -1.06 -0.62 28.12
C SER A 28 -1.62 -0.31 26.73
N PRO A 29 -2.71 0.49 26.61
CA PRO A 29 -3.17 1.03 25.31
C PRO A 29 -2.05 1.72 24.54
N ALA A 30 -1.18 2.42 25.27
CA ALA A 30 -0.04 3.12 24.70
C ALA A 30 0.96 2.15 24.05
N TYR A 31 1.07 0.91 24.53
CA TYR A 31 1.96 -0.08 23.92
C TYR A 31 1.55 -0.41 22.48
N LYS A 32 0.25 -0.65 22.22
CA LYS A 32 -0.24 -0.90 20.86
C LYS A 32 0.00 0.30 19.95
N MET A 33 -0.30 1.51 20.44
CA MET A 33 -0.10 2.74 19.69
C MET A 33 1.37 3.00 19.38
N ASN A 34 2.27 2.75 20.33
CA ASN A 34 3.71 2.91 20.14
C ASN A 34 4.25 1.91 19.12
N VAL A 35 3.84 0.63 19.18
CA VAL A 35 4.24 -0.38 18.20
C VAL A 35 3.74 -0.02 16.79
N LEU A 36 2.50 0.47 16.66
CA LEU A 36 1.98 0.92 15.37
C LEU A 36 2.75 2.14 14.87
N ARG A 37 3.05 3.10 15.75
CA ARG A 37 3.82 4.29 15.42
C ARG A 37 5.24 3.95 14.96
N GLU A 38 5.96 3.08 15.66
CA GLU A 38 7.28 2.60 15.23
C GLU A 38 7.23 1.93 13.86
N LYS A 39 6.20 1.13 13.59
CA LYS A 39 5.98 0.52 12.26
C LYS A 39 5.67 1.56 11.19
N MET A 40 4.92 2.61 11.52
CA MET A 40 4.65 3.71 10.60
C MET A 40 5.91 4.54 10.34
N ASP A 41 6.68 4.88 11.37
CA ASP A 41 7.92 5.66 11.24
C ASP A 41 8.97 4.90 10.40
N THR A 42 9.09 3.58 10.60
CA THR A 42 9.95 2.73 9.76
C THR A 42 9.46 2.65 8.32
N PHE A 43 8.15 2.54 8.09
CA PHE A 43 7.56 2.54 6.76
C PHE A 43 7.77 3.88 6.03
N GLU A 44 7.54 5.00 6.69
CA GLU A 44 7.80 6.35 6.15
C GLU A 44 9.30 6.54 5.84
N GLY A 45 10.18 6.03 6.71
CA GLY A 45 11.61 5.98 6.46
C GLY A 45 11.97 5.18 5.20
N LEU A 46 11.31 4.04 4.97
CA LEU A 46 11.51 3.25 3.75
C LEU A 46 10.99 3.97 2.50
N ILE A 47 9.81 4.60 2.58
CA ILE A 47 9.22 5.36 1.46
C ILE A 47 10.10 6.55 1.08
N SER A 48 10.60 7.31 2.06
CA SER A 48 11.45 8.47 1.79
C SER A 48 12.71 8.09 1.00
N ASN A 49 13.31 6.94 1.31
CA ASN A 49 14.45 6.38 0.56
C ASN A 49 14.07 5.97 -0.87
N ILE A 50 12.86 5.44 -1.08
CA ILE A 50 12.36 5.08 -2.42
C ILE A 50 12.08 6.33 -3.26
N ASN A 51 11.52 7.37 -2.67
CA ASN A 51 11.24 8.64 -3.35
C ASN A 51 12.53 9.36 -3.79
N PHE A 52 13.59 9.29 -2.98
CA PHE A 52 14.91 9.86 -3.34
C PHE A 52 15.53 9.19 -4.58
N LEU A 53 15.32 7.87 -4.76
CA LEU A 53 15.80 7.11 -5.92
C LEU A 53 14.94 7.31 -7.17
N SER A 54 13.84 8.04 -7.06
CA SER A 54 12.84 8.27 -8.10
C SER A 54 13.02 9.64 -8.75
N ILE A 55 14.21 9.95 -9.26
CA ILE A 55 14.36 11.00 -10.30
C ILE A 55 13.81 10.41 -11.60
N ARG A 56 12.48 10.41 -11.75
CA ARG A 56 11.83 9.85 -12.93
C ARG A 56 11.91 10.83 -14.08
N SER A 57 12.29 10.34 -15.26
CA SER A 57 12.31 11.16 -16.46
C SER A 57 10.94 11.79 -16.73
N PHE A 58 10.90 13.02 -17.25
CA PHE A 58 9.65 13.75 -17.53
C PHE A 58 8.73 13.06 -18.55
N ILE A 59 9.25 12.18 -19.40
CA ILE A 59 8.46 11.46 -20.41
C ILE A 59 7.95 10.14 -19.81
N PRO A 60 6.63 9.97 -19.62
CA PRO A 60 6.07 8.74 -19.09
C PRO A 60 6.06 7.63 -20.15
N LEU A 61 6.20 6.38 -19.69
CA LEU A 61 5.98 5.20 -20.49
C LEU A 61 4.48 4.90 -20.52
N LYS A 62 3.88 4.89 -21.71
CA LYS A 62 2.47 4.57 -21.91
C LYS A 62 2.32 3.09 -22.22
N ILE A 63 1.44 2.41 -21.49
CA ILE A 63 1.08 1.01 -21.69
C ILE A 63 -0.37 0.99 -22.13
N ASN A 64 -0.63 0.41 -23.30
CA ASN A 64 -1.98 0.17 -23.77
C ASN A 64 -2.44 -1.21 -23.28
N VAL A 65 -3.67 -1.27 -22.80
CA VAL A 65 -4.22 -2.46 -22.14
C VAL A 65 -5.61 -2.74 -22.68
N THR A 66 -5.88 -4.00 -23.00
CA THR A 66 -7.19 -4.46 -23.47
C THR A 66 -7.89 -5.22 -22.34
N ARG A 67 -9.14 -4.84 -22.01
CA ARG A 67 -9.94 -5.48 -20.95
C ARG A 67 -10.10 -6.99 -21.20
N GLY A 68 -10.02 -7.80 -20.15
CA GLY A 68 -10.18 -9.26 -20.20
C GLY A 68 -8.94 -10.04 -20.70
N HIS A 69 -7.93 -9.35 -21.23
CA HIS A 69 -6.65 -9.91 -21.66
C HIS A 69 -5.50 -9.01 -21.19
N ILE A 70 -5.45 -8.72 -19.88
CA ILE A 70 -4.56 -7.70 -19.31
C ILE A 70 -3.11 -8.17 -19.38
N VAL A 71 -2.84 -9.42 -19.03
CA VAL A 71 -1.48 -9.98 -19.02
C VAL A 71 -0.99 -10.17 -20.44
N ASP A 72 -1.84 -10.73 -21.32
CA ASP A 72 -1.50 -10.98 -22.71
C ASP A 72 -1.24 -9.68 -23.49
N SER A 73 -2.07 -8.65 -23.30
CA SER A 73 -1.92 -7.36 -23.99
C SER A 73 -0.66 -6.60 -23.57
N THR A 74 -0.20 -6.77 -22.33
CA THR A 74 0.93 -5.99 -21.78
C THR A 74 2.26 -6.74 -21.75
N GLY A 75 2.25 -8.08 -21.76
CA GLY A 75 3.43 -8.90 -21.49
C GLY A 75 4.63 -8.57 -22.38
N ILE A 76 4.44 -8.56 -23.70
CA ILE A 76 5.53 -8.26 -24.66
C ILE A 76 6.07 -6.85 -24.44
N PHE A 77 5.18 -5.87 -24.27
CA PHE A 77 5.57 -4.47 -24.09
C PHE A 77 6.40 -4.26 -22.82
N LEU A 78 6.01 -4.92 -21.72
CA LEU A 78 6.73 -4.87 -20.45
C LEU A 78 8.11 -5.51 -20.56
N LEU A 79 8.21 -6.68 -21.19
CA LEU A 79 9.48 -7.38 -21.41
C LEU A 79 10.47 -6.54 -22.24
N MET A 80 9.98 -5.84 -23.27
CA MET A 80 10.79 -4.96 -24.11
C MET A 80 11.27 -3.68 -23.40
N ASN A 81 10.63 -3.27 -22.30
CA ASN A 81 10.90 -1.99 -21.63
C ASN A 81 11.31 -2.14 -20.16
N VAL A 82 11.76 -3.32 -19.73
CA VAL A 82 12.09 -3.62 -18.33
C VAL A 82 13.05 -2.60 -17.70
N ASP A 83 14.08 -2.17 -18.44
CA ASP A 83 15.06 -1.18 -17.97
C ASP A 83 14.44 0.22 -17.76
N LYS A 84 13.43 0.54 -18.56
CA LYS A 84 12.73 1.84 -18.53
C LYS A 84 11.67 1.89 -17.43
N LEU A 85 11.15 0.75 -16.96
CA LEU A 85 10.14 0.71 -15.90
C LEU A 85 10.65 1.25 -14.57
N ARG A 86 11.96 1.10 -14.28
CA ARG A 86 12.58 1.63 -13.07
C ARG A 86 12.76 3.14 -13.10
N SER A 87 13.06 3.70 -14.27
CA SER A 87 13.47 5.10 -14.45
C SER A 87 12.34 6.02 -14.91
N LYS A 88 11.25 5.48 -15.48
CA LYS A 88 10.14 6.27 -16.02
C LYS A 88 8.87 6.16 -15.17
N LYS A 89 8.02 7.19 -15.25
CA LYS A 89 6.65 7.09 -14.75
C LYS A 89 5.83 6.24 -15.71
N VAL A 90 5.02 5.32 -15.20
CA VAL A 90 4.16 4.45 -16.01
C VAL A 90 2.76 5.07 -16.05
N HIS A 91 2.19 5.15 -17.25
CA HIS A 91 0.79 5.54 -17.48
C HIS A 91 0.09 4.39 -18.20
N VAL A 92 -0.99 3.90 -17.61
CA VAL A 92 -1.84 2.87 -18.20
C VAL A 92 -2.96 3.54 -18.97
N ILE A 93 -3.26 3.02 -20.16
CA ILE A 93 -4.33 3.47 -21.03
C ILE A 93 -5.13 2.23 -21.41
N PHE A 94 -6.39 2.17 -20.98
CA PHE A 94 -7.30 1.13 -21.43
C PHE A 94 -7.83 1.50 -22.82
N GLU A 95 -7.74 0.55 -23.74
CA GLU A 95 -8.18 0.77 -25.12
C GLU A 95 -9.69 1.04 -25.16
N GLY A 96 -10.07 2.16 -25.80
CA GLY A 96 -11.47 2.57 -25.91
C GLY A 96 -12.02 3.36 -24.72
N GLU A 97 -11.23 3.58 -23.67
CA GLU A 97 -11.66 4.32 -22.47
C GLU A 97 -10.93 5.67 -22.34
N MET A 98 -11.67 6.72 -21.97
CA MET A 98 -11.06 8.01 -21.63
C MET A 98 -10.63 8.00 -20.16
N GLY A 99 -9.33 7.88 -19.93
CA GLY A 99 -8.72 7.91 -18.60
C GLY A 99 -8.01 9.21 -18.29
N GLN A 100 -8.55 10.04 -17.38
CA GLN A 100 -7.91 11.29 -16.95
C GLN A 100 -6.96 11.09 -15.76
N ASP A 101 -7.32 10.20 -14.82
CA ASP A 101 -6.51 9.87 -13.64
C ASP A 101 -5.66 8.62 -13.88
N TYR A 102 -4.45 8.81 -14.41
CA TYR A 102 -3.50 7.72 -14.64
C TYR A 102 -3.12 6.94 -13.38
N GLY A 103 -3.24 7.54 -12.18
CA GLY A 103 -2.96 6.86 -10.93
C GLY A 103 -4.04 5.86 -10.56
N ALA A 104 -5.31 6.21 -10.78
CA ALA A 104 -6.43 5.29 -10.63
C ALA A 104 -6.33 4.11 -11.60
N LEU A 105 -6.08 4.39 -12.89
CA LEU A 105 -5.94 3.35 -13.92
C LEU A 105 -4.78 2.39 -13.63
N LEU A 106 -3.66 2.90 -13.08
CA LEU A 106 -2.55 2.05 -12.69
C LEU A 106 -2.91 1.11 -11.53
N ARG A 107 -3.66 1.59 -10.53
CA ARG A 107 -4.12 0.74 -9.41
C ARG A 107 -5.06 -0.35 -9.89
N GLU A 108 -6.00 0.02 -10.76
CA GLU A 108 -6.95 -0.90 -11.37
C GLU A 108 -6.24 -1.96 -12.21
N TYR A 109 -5.32 -1.55 -13.08
CA TYR A 109 -4.48 -2.46 -13.85
C TYR A 109 -3.71 -3.45 -12.96
N MET A 110 -3.07 -2.97 -11.88
CA MET A 110 -2.34 -3.85 -10.96
C MET A 110 -3.27 -4.88 -10.31
N TYR A 111 -4.49 -4.48 -9.99
CA TYR A 111 -5.50 -5.37 -9.41
C TYR A 111 -5.94 -6.43 -10.43
N GLU A 112 -6.37 -6.03 -11.63
CA GLU A 112 -6.83 -6.94 -12.67
C GLU A 112 -5.72 -7.89 -13.14
N ALA A 113 -4.51 -7.37 -13.38
CA ALA A 113 -3.35 -8.18 -13.75
C ALA A 113 -3.03 -9.20 -12.64
N SER A 114 -3.08 -8.80 -11.37
CA SER A 114 -2.86 -9.75 -10.28
C SER A 114 -3.92 -10.85 -10.27
N SER A 115 -5.19 -10.49 -10.47
CA SER A 115 -6.27 -11.47 -10.51
C SER A 115 -6.15 -12.43 -11.70
N GLU A 116 -5.72 -11.95 -12.87
CA GLU A 116 -5.54 -12.79 -14.07
C GLU A 116 -4.35 -13.74 -13.93
N ILE A 117 -3.27 -13.32 -13.25
CA ILE A 117 -2.10 -14.18 -12.99
C ILE A 117 -2.41 -15.30 -11.98
N TYR A 118 -3.27 -15.04 -11.00
CA TYR A 118 -3.59 -15.98 -9.93
C TYR A 118 -4.80 -16.89 -10.23
N ASN A 119 -5.56 -16.60 -11.28
CA ASN A 119 -6.64 -17.46 -11.79
C ASN A 119 -6.09 -18.54 -12.71
#